data_AF-A0A9X2SIS6-F1
#
_entry.id   AF-A0A9X2SIS6-F1
#
_cell.length_a   1.000
_cell.length_b   1.000
_cell.length_c   1.000
_cell.angle_alpha   90.00
_cell.angle_beta   90.00
_cell.angle_gamma   90.00
#
_symmetry.space_group_name_H-M   'P 1'
#
loop_
_entity.id
_entity.type
_entity.pdbx_description
1 polymer ?
#
loop_
_entity_poly.entity_id
_entity_poly.type
_entity_poly.pdbx_seq_one_letter_code
_entity_poly.pdbx_strand_id
1 'polypeptide(L)'
;MEKYPLNPDDRDRSVPGRERLHAGEIDLTGSVPQPGALADVIFDAITEAEGVGEKIPDWGARVIARELANRIPVPGTLHHYAVTGSIDHLGLARELAIHAQFGDVQTKELCDLLGLYLIKQPAGRPGHPADITTAVEQGLQEHGAPFWAYLQLYPGEAPDDVVQRFNDFHIGSFASLNDIVDELTEIKKMKEAIKEAEERWGFEDFIKIDQERLERTVRATWDVIEFDGKFHVFMR
;
A
#
# COMPACT_ATOMS: atom_id res chain seq x y z
N MET A 1 41.63 -11.77 -17.60
CA MET A 1 40.41 -12.20 -16.86
C MET A 1 40.63 -11.81 -15.41
N GLU A 2 40.11 -10.66 -15.00
CA GLU A 2 40.08 -10.27 -13.60
C GLU A 2 39.14 -11.22 -12.84
N LYS A 3 39.65 -11.84 -11.78
CA LYS A 3 38.84 -12.64 -10.86
C LYS A 3 38.25 -11.67 -9.83
N TYR A 4 36.97 -11.37 -9.97
CA TYR A 4 36.25 -10.59 -8.97
C TYR A 4 36.09 -11.40 -7.66
N PRO A 5 36.15 -10.75 -6.50
CA PRO A 5 35.98 -11.41 -5.21
C PRO A 5 34.56 -11.97 -5.08
N LEU A 6 34.47 -13.26 -4.72
CA LEU A 6 33.21 -13.94 -4.40
C LEU A 6 32.65 -13.42 -3.07
N ASN A 7 31.33 -13.42 -2.92
CA ASN A 7 30.66 -13.04 -1.68
C ASN A 7 31.08 -14.00 -0.54
N PRO A 8 31.61 -13.49 0.59
CA PRO A 8 32.05 -14.34 1.71
C PRO A 8 30.91 -15.12 2.41
N ASP A 9 29.65 -14.72 2.22
CA ASP A 9 28.48 -15.42 2.75
C ASP A 9 27.92 -16.50 1.81
N ASP A 10 28.53 -16.69 0.64
CA ASP A 10 28.20 -17.76 -0.32
C ASP A 10 28.76 -19.11 0.17
N ARG A 11 28.21 -19.59 1.29
CA ARG A 11 28.61 -20.84 1.96
C ARG A 11 28.10 -22.08 1.23
N ASP A 12 27.18 -21.92 0.29
CA ASP A 12 26.56 -23.03 -0.41
C ASP A 12 27.16 -23.26 -1.81
N ARG A 13 28.23 -24.06 -1.84
CA ARG A 13 28.88 -24.46 -3.10
C ARG A 13 28.00 -25.32 -4.01
N SER A 14 26.83 -25.76 -3.55
CA SER A 14 25.89 -26.58 -4.32
C SER A 14 25.09 -25.78 -5.36
N VAL A 15 25.05 -24.45 -5.24
CA VAL A 15 24.38 -23.57 -6.20
C VAL A 15 25.19 -23.53 -7.52
N PRO A 16 24.58 -23.93 -8.65
CA PRO A 16 25.21 -23.85 -9.97
C PRO A 16 25.81 -22.47 -10.23
N GLY A 17 26.99 -22.40 -10.87
CA GLY A 17 27.72 -21.14 -11.05
C GLY A 17 26.99 -20.03 -11.83
N ARG A 18 25.84 -20.33 -12.46
CA ARG A 18 24.96 -19.34 -13.11
C ARG A 18 23.97 -18.67 -12.16
N GLU A 19 23.75 -19.25 -10.98
CA GLU A 19 22.85 -18.77 -9.93
C GLU A 19 23.64 -18.12 -8.77
N ARG A 20 24.97 -18.04 -8.90
CA ARG A 20 25.83 -17.36 -7.92
C ARG A 20 25.80 -15.87 -8.18
N LEU A 21 25.19 -15.15 -7.26
CA LEU A 21 25.15 -13.70 -7.27
C LEU A 21 26.50 -13.10 -6.88
N HIS A 22 26.89 -12.05 -7.57
CA HIS A 22 28.06 -11.26 -7.18
C HIS A 22 27.79 -10.54 -5.86
N ALA A 23 28.86 -10.16 -5.14
CA ALA A 23 28.72 -9.35 -3.94
C ALA A 23 28.01 -8.03 -4.30
N GLY A 24 26.84 -7.78 -3.70
CA GLY A 24 25.99 -6.63 -3.99
C GLY A 24 24.88 -6.87 -5.03
N GLU A 25 24.79 -8.05 -5.64
CA GLU A 25 23.64 -8.40 -6.48
C GLU A 25 22.48 -8.96 -5.64
N ILE A 26 21.27 -8.50 -5.98
CA ILE A 26 20.02 -8.91 -5.33
C ILE A 26 19.31 -9.98 -6.15
N ASP A 27 18.94 -11.09 -5.50
CA ASP A 27 18.11 -12.12 -6.08
C ASP A 27 16.63 -11.71 -6.09
N LEU A 28 16.13 -11.24 -7.23
CA LEU A 28 14.70 -10.97 -7.37
C LEU A 28 13.87 -12.26 -7.57
N THR A 29 14.50 -13.40 -7.88
CA THR A 29 13.83 -14.71 -7.95
C THR A 29 13.58 -15.30 -6.56
N GLY A 30 14.34 -14.86 -5.55
CA GLY A 30 14.28 -15.39 -4.17
C GLY A 30 14.64 -16.87 -4.07
N SER A 31 15.43 -17.37 -5.01
CA SER A 31 16.10 -18.66 -4.91
C SER A 31 17.14 -18.64 -3.78
N VAL A 32 17.73 -17.48 -3.50
CA VAL A 32 18.68 -17.24 -2.42
C VAL A 32 18.06 -16.32 -1.35
N PRO A 33 18.00 -16.74 -0.08
CA PRO A 33 17.58 -15.87 1.02
C PRO A 33 18.61 -14.75 1.27
N GLN A 34 18.18 -13.49 1.14
CA GLN A 34 19.07 -12.31 1.27
C GLN A 34 18.47 -11.15 2.09
N PRO A 35 17.92 -11.39 3.30
CA PRO A 35 17.16 -10.36 4.04
C PRO A 35 17.99 -9.10 4.36
N GLY A 36 19.28 -9.24 4.70
CA GLY A 36 20.14 -8.09 4.99
C GLY A 36 20.41 -7.23 3.75
N ALA A 37 20.78 -7.86 2.63
CA ALA A 37 21.04 -7.14 1.39
C ALA A 37 19.77 -6.48 0.82
N LEU A 38 18.62 -7.14 0.93
CA LEU A 38 17.33 -6.53 0.56
C LEU A 38 17.04 -5.29 1.40
N ALA A 39 17.25 -5.36 2.72
CA ALA A 39 17.02 -4.22 3.61
C ALA A 39 17.93 -3.02 3.28
N ASP A 40 19.22 -3.26 3.03
CA ASP A 40 20.18 -2.23 2.65
C ASP A 40 19.75 -1.53 1.34
N VAL A 41 19.38 -2.31 0.33
CA VAL A 41 18.96 -1.78 -0.98
C VAL A 41 17.61 -1.05 -0.89
N ILE A 42 16.68 -1.51 -0.06
CA ILE A 42 15.42 -0.80 0.21
C ILE A 42 15.71 0.55 0.86
N PHE A 43 16.63 0.60 1.84
CA PHE A 43 17.02 1.85 2.49
C PHE A 43 17.63 2.85 1.49
N ASP A 44 18.49 2.38 0.59
CA ASP A 44 19.04 3.21 -0.48
C ASP A 44 17.94 3.76 -1.40
N ALA A 45 16.95 2.94 -1.76
CA ALA A 45 15.82 3.35 -2.60
C ALA A 45 14.97 4.44 -1.94
N ILE A 46 14.72 4.31 -0.64
CA ILE A 46 13.98 5.30 0.16
C ILE A 46 14.77 6.60 0.25
N THR A 47 16.08 6.50 0.56
CA THR A 47 16.98 7.67 0.66
C THR A 47 17.04 8.44 -0.66
N GLU A 48 17.08 7.75 -1.80
CA GLU A 48 17.05 8.37 -3.13
C GLU A 48 15.71 9.08 -3.40
N ALA A 49 14.59 8.47 -2.99
CA ALA A 49 13.26 9.05 -3.15
C ALA A 49 13.12 10.39 -2.39
N GLU A 50 13.63 10.45 -1.15
CA GLU A 50 13.65 11.68 -0.34
C GLU A 50 14.52 12.78 -0.95
N GLY A 51 15.60 12.42 -1.65
CA GLY A 51 16.57 13.36 -2.21
C GLY A 51 16.18 13.96 -3.58
N VAL A 52 15.47 13.20 -4.44
CA VAL A 52 15.29 13.55 -5.86
C VAL A 52 13.82 13.77 -6.26
N GLY A 53 12.87 13.35 -5.42
CA GLY A 53 11.46 13.67 -5.59
C GLY A 53 10.56 12.47 -5.38
N GLU A 54 10.11 12.29 -4.13
CA GLU A 54 8.95 11.54 -3.61
C GLU A 54 8.63 10.15 -4.20
N LYS A 55 9.42 9.62 -5.12
CA LYS A 55 9.15 8.37 -5.84
C LYS A 55 10.38 7.49 -5.77
N ILE A 56 10.19 6.30 -5.20
CA ILE A 56 11.20 5.25 -5.27
C ILE A 56 11.50 4.88 -6.73
N PRO A 57 12.76 4.58 -7.07
CA PRO A 57 13.12 4.12 -8.41
C PRO A 57 12.51 2.74 -8.71
N ASP A 58 12.42 2.37 -9.99
CA ASP A 58 11.86 1.08 -10.43
C ASP A 58 12.56 -0.13 -9.78
N TRP A 59 13.90 -0.09 -9.72
CA TRP A 59 14.66 -1.13 -9.04
C TRP A 59 14.29 -1.23 -7.56
N GLY A 60 14.04 -0.10 -6.89
CA GLY A 60 13.61 -0.06 -5.49
C GLY A 60 12.23 -0.69 -5.30
N ALA A 61 11.27 -0.33 -6.16
CA ALA A 61 9.92 -0.91 -6.13
C ALA A 61 9.94 -2.44 -6.31
N ARG A 62 10.80 -2.96 -7.19
CA ARG A 62 10.95 -4.41 -7.42
C ARG A 62 11.61 -5.13 -6.23
N VAL A 63 12.56 -4.49 -5.56
CA VAL A 63 13.19 -5.03 -4.34
C VAL A 63 12.19 -5.05 -3.18
N ILE A 64 11.38 -4.00 -3.01
CA ILE A 64 10.30 -3.98 -2.02
C ILE A 64 9.29 -5.11 -2.32
N ALA A 65 8.88 -5.28 -3.58
CA ALA A 65 7.99 -6.36 -3.98
C ALA A 65 8.58 -7.74 -3.69
N ARG A 66 9.90 -7.93 -3.90
CA ARG A 66 10.61 -9.16 -3.55
C ARG A 66 10.57 -9.43 -2.05
N GLU A 67 10.83 -8.42 -1.24
CA GLU A 67 10.83 -8.53 0.22
C GLU A 67 9.45 -8.88 0.76
N LEU A 68 8.39 -8.26 0.23
CA LEU A 68 7.01 -8.61 0.57
C LEU A 68 6.66 -10.03 0.10
N ALA A 69 7.03 -10.40 -1.13
CA ALA A 69 6.80 -11.74 -1.67
C ALA A 69 7.46 -12.86 -0.85
N ASN A 70 8.60 -12.60 -0.19
CA ASN A 70 9.25 -13.57 0.70
C ASN A 70 8.39 -13.98 1.90
N ARG A 71 7.38 -13.17 2.25
CA ARG A 71 6.49 -13.37 3.39
C ARG A 71 5.25 -14.18 3.02
N ILE A 72 5.02 -14.45 1.73
CA ILE A 72 3.91 -15.29 1.23
C ILE A 72 4.46 -16.69 0.87
N PRO A 73 3.85 -17.79 1.35
CA PRO A 73 4.35 -19.15 1.08
C PRO A 73 4.34 -19.57 -0.38
N VAL A 74 3.54 -18.92 -1.22
CA VAL A 74 3.32 -19.28 -2.63
C VAL A 74 3.69 -18.08 -3.50
N PRO A 75 4.51 -18.27 -4.56
CA PRO A 75 4.79 -17.21 -5.51
C PRO A 75 3.51 -16.70 -6.17
N GLY A 76 3.32 -15.38 -6.14
CA GLY A 76 2.16 -14.70 -6.72
C GLY A 76 2.54 -13.44 -7.50
N THR A 77 1.68 -12.42 -7.49
CA THR A 77 1.83 -11.20 -8.28
C THR A 77 3.01 -10.35 -7.84
N LEU A 78 3.29 -10.22 -6.54
CA LEU A 78 4.46 -9.51 -6.03
C LEU A 78 5.76 -10.16 -6.50
N HIS A 79 5.83 -11.49 -6.45
CA HIS A 79 6.96 -12.24 -6.97
C HIS A 79 7.13 -12.02 -8.48
N HIS A 80 6.04 -12.11 -9.25
CA HIS A 80 6.07 -11.92 -10.70
C HIS A 80 6.55 -10.51 -11.07
N TYR A 81 6.05 -9.48 -10.38
CA TYR A 81 6.48 -8.10 -10.56
C TYR A 81 7.95 -7.91 -10.19
N ALA A 82 8.41 -8.45 -9.05
CA ALA A 82 9.83 -8.38 -8.66
C ALA A 82 10.75 -8.94 -9.76
N VAL A 83 10.42 -10.10 -10.32
CA VAL A 83 11.25 -10.77 -11.35
C VAL A 83 11.17 -10.07 -12.71
N THR A 84 9.98 -9.65 -13.14
CA THR A 84 9.74 -9.25 -14.54
C THR A 84 9.55 -7.76 -14.75
N GLY A 85 9.26 -7.00 -13.69
CA GLY A 85 8.79 -5.62 -13.76
C GLY A 85 7.38 -5.47 -14.36
N SER A 86 6.69 -6.56 -14.69
CA SER A 86 5.35 -6.50 -15.27
C SER A 86 4.30 -6.22 -14.20
N ILE A 87 3.48 -5.20 -14.44
CA ILE A 87 2.50 -4.72 -13.46
C ILE A 87 1.13 -5.33 -13.75
N ASP A 88 0.58 -5.99 -12.73
CA ASP A 88 -0.81 -6.41 -12.63
C ASP A 88 -1.42 -5.70 -11.42
N HIS A 89 -2.01 -4.52 -11.63
CA HIS A 89 -2.49 -3.67 -10.54
C HIS A 89 -3.50 -4.38 -9.62
N LEU A 90 -4.41 -5.17 -10.18
CA LEU A 90 -5.43 -5.87 -9.39
C LEU A 90 -4.81 -6.96 -8.53
N GLY A 91 -3.95 -7.81 -9.13
CA GLY A 91 -3.27 -8.85 -8.38
C GLY A 91 -2.27 -8.30 -7.37
N LEU A 92 -1.59 -7.18 -7.67
CA LEU A 92 -0.69 -6.51 -6.73
C LEU A 92 -1.46 -5.87 -5.57
N ALA A 93 -2.53 -5.11 -5.84
CA ALA A 93 -3.36 -4.52 -4.79
C ALA A 93 -3.91 -5.59 -3.84
N ARG A 94 -4.34 -6.74 -4.37
CA ARG A 94 -4.80 -7.88 -3.59
C ARG A 94 -3.72 -8.42 -2.64
N GLU A 95 -2.50 -8.63 -3.13
CA GLU A 95 -1.43 -9.16 -2.28
C GLU A 95 -0.95 -8.12 -1.25
N LEU A 96 -0.89 -6.84 -1.61
CA LEU A 96 -0.60 -5.78 -0.65
C LEU A 96 -1.68 -5.66 0.44
N ALA A 97 -2.96 -5.87 0.11
CA ALA A 97 -4.02 -5.89 1.10
C ALA A 97 -3.81 -6.97 2.18
N ILE A 98 -3.33 -8.15 1.79
CA ILE A 98 -2.99 -9.23 2.73
C ILE A 98 -1.89 -8.77 3.68
N HIS A 99 -0.84 -8.14 3.15
CA HIS A 99 0.25 -7.61 3.96
C HIS A 99 -0.18 -6.46 4.86
N ALA A 100 -1.01 -5.54 4.38
CA ALA A 100 -1.52 -4.42 5.17
C ALA A 100 -2.42 -4.91 6.32
N GLN A 101 -3.16 -6.00 6.13
CA GLN A 101 -4.03 -6.57 7.16
C GLN A 101 -3.26 -7.27 8.28
N PHE A 102 -2.22 -8.04 7.95
CA PHE A 102 -1.54 -8.94 8.91
C PHE A 102 -0.09 -8.56 9.23
N GLY A 103 0.45 -7.55 8.55
CA GLY A 103 1.83 -7.09 8.70
C GLY A 103 2.05 -6.18 9.90
N ASP A 104 3.32 -6.09 10.31
CA ASP A 104 3.79 -5.09 11.26
C ASP A 104 3.88 -3.68 10.61
N VAL A 105 4.27 -2.68 11.41
CA VAL A 105 4.38 -1.28 10.96
C VAL A 105 5.28 -1.16 9.73
N GLN A 106 6.45 -1.79 9.77
CA GLN A 106 7.39 -1.76 8.66
C GLN A 106 6.81 -2.40 7.39
N THR A 107 6.07 -3.51 7.52
CA THR A 107 5.37 -4.15 6.39
C THR A 107 4.40 -3.16 5.74
N LYS A 108 3.64 -2.43 6.55
CA LYS A 108 2.64 -1.46 6.06
C LYS A 108 3.31 -0.30 5.34
N GLU A 109 4.37 0.26 5.90
CA GLU A 109 5.16 1.32 5.25
C GLU A 109 5.68 0.88 3.87
N LEU A 110 6.17 -0.37 3.76
CA LEU A 110 6.61 -0.93 2.47
C LEU A 110 5.44 -1.11 1.49
N CYS A 111 4.26 -1.52 1.97
CA CYS A 111 3.06 -1.63 1.14
C CYS A 111 2.60 -0.28 0.62
N ASP A 112 2.63 0.76 1.46
CA ASP A 112 2.24 2.13 1.09
C ASP A 112 3.21 2.71 0.06
N LEU A 113 4.52 2.59 0.30
CA LEU A 113 5.55 3.02 -0.65
C LEU A 113 5.40 2.35 -2.02
N LEU A 114 5.20 1.02 -2.03
CA LEU A 114 5.01 0.28 -3.27
C LEU A 114 3.67 0.64 -3.95
N GLY A 115 2.59 0.78 -3.18
CA GLY A 115 1.29 1.21 -3.71
C GLY A 115 1.35 2.58 -4.38
N LEU A 116 1.97 3.56 -3.73
CA LEU A 116 2.18 4.91 -4.27
C LEU A 116 2.99 4.90 -5.56
N TYR A 117 4.02 4.04 -5.63
CA TYR A 117 4.77 3.85 -6.85
C TYR A 117 3.86 3.30 -7.98
N LEU A 118 3.09 2.24 -7.69
CA LEU A 118 2.26 1.52 -8.67
C LEU A 118 1.10 2.36 -9.24
N ILE A 119 0.51 3.25 -8.45
CA ILE A 119 -0.54 4.19 -8.91
C ILE A 119 -0.05 5.02 -10.10
N LYS A 120 1.23 5.40 -10.11
CA LYS A 120 1.84 6.26 -11.14
C LYS A 120 2.34 5.48 -12.36
N GLN A 121 2.16 4.16 -12.40
CA GLN A 121 2.66 3.32 -13.50
C GLN A 121 1.52 2.84 -14.38
N PRO A 122 1.68 2.88 -15.71
CA PRO A 122 0.74 2.21 -16.60
C PRO A 122 0.80 0.70 -16.38
N ALA A 123 -0.32 0.01 -16.57
CA ALA A 123 -0.32 -1.44 -16.65
C ALA A 123 0.36 -1.82 -17.95
N GLY A 124 1.16 -2.87 -17.94
CA GLY A 124 1.85 -3.25 -19.15
C GLY A 124 3.01 -4.20 -18.93
N ARG A 125 3.15 -5.09 -19.91
CA ARG A 125 4.37 -5.85 -20.14
C ARG A 125 5.27 -5.06 -21.08
N PRO A 126 6.60 -5.20 -20.99
CA PRO A 126 7.50 -4.77 -22.05
C PRO A 126 7.01 -5.31 -23.41
N GLY A 127 6.58 -4.42 -24.32
CA GLY A 127 6.15 -4.77 -25.68
C GLY A 127 4.65 -4.91 -25.95
N HIS A 128 3.76 -4.47 -25.05
CA HIS A 128 2.33 -4.30 -25.38
C HIS A 128 2.01 -2.85 -25.81
N PRO A 129 1.30 -2.63 -26.94
CA PRO A 129 0.92 -1.29 -27.38
C PRO A 129 -0.08 -0.66 -26.40
N ALA A 130 0.16 0.61 -26.07
CA ALA A 130 -0.55 1.41 -25.06
C ALA A 130 -2.01 1.77 -25.40
N ASP A 131 -2.64 1.11 -26.37
CA ASP A 131 -3.88 1.58 -26.99
C ASP A 131 -5.18 1.13 -26.28
N ILE A 132 -5.10 0.36 -25.20
CA ILE A 132 -6.29 -0.01 -24.42
C ILE A 132 -5.99 0.20 -22.94
N THR A 133 -6.28 1.41 -22.45
CA THR A 133 -6.35 1.69 -21.00
C THR A 133 -7.46 0.83 -20.41
N THR A 134 -7.11 -0.05 -19.49
CA THR A 134 -8.05 -0.84 -18.71
C THR A 134 -8.86 0.06 -17.77
N ALA A 135 -10.04 -0.39 -17.35
CA ALA A 135 -10.85 0.36 -16.37
C ALA A 135 -10.09 0.60 -15.05
N VAL A 136 -9.24 -0.35 -14.63
CA VAL A 136 -8.38 -0.19 -13.46
C VAL A 136 -7.37 0.95 -13.65
N GLU A 137 -6.70 1.01 -14.80
CA GLU A 137 -5.77 2.11 -15.09
C GLU A 137 -6.47 3.45 -15.18
N GLN A 138 -7.66 3.50 -15.80
CA GLN A 138 -8.47 4.70 -15.84
C GLN A 138 -8.83 5.16 -14.43
N GLY A 139 -9.31 4.27 -13.56
CA GLY A 139 -9.63 4.59 -12.17
C GLY A 139 -8.41 5.08 -11.39
N LEU A 140 -7.23 4.49 -11.60
CA LEU A 140 -5.99 4.95 -10.97
C LEU A 140 -5.55 6.33 -11.47
N GLN A 141 -5.72 6.61 -12.77
CA GLN A 141 -5.43 7.92 -13.35
C GLN A 141 -6.39 9.01 -12.85
N GLU A 142 -7.69 8.69 -12.75
CA GLU A 142 -8.73 9.65 -12.37
C GLU A 142 -8.77 9.91 -10.87
N HIS A 143 -8.56 8.88 -10.05
CA HIS A 143 -8.82 8.95 -8.62
C HIS A 143 -7.59 8.69 -7.74
N GLY A 144 -6.53 8.02 -8.24
CA GLY A 144 -5.28 7.83 -7.51
C GLY A 144 -5.41 6.97 -6.25
N ALA A 145 -4.91 7.49 -5.11
CA ALA A 145 -4.78 6.77 -3.84
C ALA A 145 -6.11 6.19 -3.29
N PRO A 146 -7.24 6.94 -3.27
CA PRO A 146 -8.55 6.39 -2.91
C PRO A 146 -8.94 5.15 -3.71
N PHE A 147 -8.71 5.16 -5.02
CA PHE A 147 -9.08 4.03 -5.88
C PHE A 147 -8.15 2.83 -5.66
N TRP A 148 -6.87 3.06 -5.42
CA TRP A 148 -5.97 1.98 -4.99
C TRP A 148 -6.41 1.34 -3.67
N ALA A 149 -6.78 2.15 -2.69
CA ALA A 149 -7.28 1.68 -1.41
C ALA A 149 -8.59 0.88 -1.55
N TYR A 150 -9.47 1.27 -2.49
CA TYR A 150 -10.67 0.52 -2.85
C TYR A 150 -10.34 -0.89 -3.40
N LEU A 151 -9.36 -1.00 -4.31
CA LEU A 151 -8.93 -2.29 -4.86
C LEU A 151 -8.41 -3.26 -3.77
N GLN A 152 -7.83 -2.72 -2.69
CA GLN A 152 -7.38 -3.53 -1.56
C GLN A 152 -8.55 -4.09 -0.73
N LEU A 153 -9.62 -3.32 -0.56
CA LEU A 153 -10.81 -3.74 0.19
C LEU A 153 -11.63 -4.81 -0.55
N TYR A 154 -11.71 -4.70 -1.87
CA TYR A 154 -12.55 -5.56 -2.70
C TYR A 154 -11.74 -6.35 -3.75
N PRO A 155 -10.84 -7.28 -3.33
CA PRO A 155 -9.85 -7.93 -4.20
C PRO A 155 -10.42 -8.99 -5.18
N GLY A 156 -11.69 -8.91 -5.54
CA GLY A 156 -12.38 -9.86 -6.42
C GLY A 156 -13.41 -9.23 -7.36
N GLU A 157 -13.45 -7.91 -7.47
CA GLU A 157 -14.37 -7.26 -8.40
C GLU A 157 -13.99 -7.49 -9.86
N ALA A 158 -15.02 -7.58 -10.70
CA ALA A 158 -14.81 -7.68 -12.14
C ALA A 158 -14.21 -6.35 -12.67
N PRO A 159 -13.19 -6.40 -13.54
CA PRO A 159 -12.52 -5.19 -14.03
C PRO A 159 -13.46 -4.19 -14.70
N ASP A 160 -14.51 -4.65 -15.37
CA ASP A 160 -15.31 -3.79 -16.25
C ASP A 160 -16.22 -2.79 -15.51
N ASP A 161 -16.57 -3.07 -14.24
CA ASP A 161 -17.48 -2.22 -13.43
C ASP A 161 -16.78 -1.51 -12.25
N VAL A 162 -15.48 -1.75 -12.07
CA VAL A 162 -14.75 -1.35 -10.85
C VAL A 162 -14.74 0.16 -10.62
N VAL A 163 -14.68 0.98 -11.69
CA VAL A 163 -14.68 2.45 -11.59
C VAL A 163 -16.06 2.97 -11.20
N GLN A 164 -17.13 2.42 -11.80
CA GLN A 164 -18.49 2.83 -11.46
C GLN A 164 -18.79 2.50 -10.00
N ARG A 165 -18.42 1.29 -9.54
CA ARG A 165 -18.59 0.92 -8.14
C ARG A 165 -17.79 1.80 -7.21
N PHE A 166 -16.52 2.09 -7.52
CA PHE A 166 -15.76 3.05 -6.73
C PHE A 166 -16.50 4.38 -6.58
N ASN A 167 -17.03 4.94 -7.66
CA ASN A 167 -17.79 6.19 -7.63
C ASN A 167 -19.08 6.09 -6.80
N ASP A 168 -19.74 4.93 -6.81
CA ASP A 168 -20.95 4.70 -6.05
C ASP A 168 -20.66 4.50 -4.54
N PHE A 169 -19.54 3.88 -4.17
CA PHE A 169 -19.22 3.54 -2.78
C PHE A 169 -18.29 4.55 -2.08
N HIS A 170 -17.43 5.27 -2.79
CA HIS A 170 -16.47 6.20 -2.19
C HIS A 170 -17.18 7.42 -1.59
N ILE A 171 -17.03 7.59 -0.28
CA ILE A 171 -17.61 8.71 0.47
C ILE A 171 -16.63 9.89 0.50
N GLY A 172 -15.36 9.63 0.79
CA GLY A 172 -14.36 10.67 0.93
C GLY A 172 -13.02 10.20 1.48
N SER A 173 -12.07 11.12 1.53
CA SER A 173 -10.72 10.91 2.03
C SER A 173 -10.38 11.95 3.08
N PHE A 174 -9.90 11.50 4.24
CA PHE A 174 -9.79 12.29 5.45
C PHE A 174 -8.37 12.20 6.03
N ALA A 175 -7.91 13.24 6.72
CA ALA A 175 -6.58 13.25 7.33
C ALA A 175 -6.53 12.45 8.64
N SER A 176 -7.66 12.34 9.33
CA SER A 176 -7.76 11.62 10.59
C SER A 176 -9.12 10.95 10.78
N LEU A 177 -9.18 9.97 11.70
CA LEU A 177 -10.45 9.35 12.09
C LEU A 177 -11.40 10.34 12.77
N ASN A 178 -10.87 11.37 13.43
CA ASN A 178 -11.67 12.45 13.99
C ASN A 178 -12.39 13.25 12.90
N ASP A 179 -11.72 13.52 11.77
CA ASP A 179 -12.36 14.21 10.63
C ASP A 179 -13.49 13.36 10.05
N ILE A 180 -13.34 12.03 10.01
CA ILE A 180 -14.41 11.12 9.60
C ILE A 180 -15.60 11.20 10.57
N VAL A 181 -15.33 11.13 11.87
CA VAL A 181 -16.37 11.24 12.91
C VAL A 181 -17.09 12.58 12.79
N ASP A 182 -16.36 13.68 12.63
CA ASP A 182 -16.96 15.03 12.58
C ASP A 182 -17.74 15.28 11.28
N GLU A 183 -17.33 14.72 10.13
CA GLU A 183 -18.00 14.91 8.85
C GLU A 183 -19.16 13.92 8.63
N LEU A 184 -18.97 12.64 8.94
CA LEU A 184 -19.94 11.58 8.63
C LEU A 184 -20.97 11.37 9.73
N THR A 185 -20.78 11.97 10.90
CA THR A 185 -21.75 11.92 11.99
C THR A 185 -22.24 13.32 12.33
N GLU A 186 -23.49 13.47 12.77
CA GLU A 186 -24.01 14.76 13.22
C GLU A 186 -23.42 15.24 14.56
N ILE A 187 -22.28 14.67 14.97
CA ILE A 187 -21.72 14.90 16.28
C ILE A 187 -21.27 16.32 16.51
N LYS A 188 -20.93 17.08 15.46
CA LYS A 188 -20.60 18.49 15.60
C LYS A 188 -21.76 19.28 16.20
N LYS A 189 -22.98 19.07 15.70
CA LYS A 189 -24.20 19.70 16.26
C LYS A 189 -24.45 19.24 17.69
N MET A 190 -24.18 17.97 17.99
CA MET A 190 -24.30 17.43 19.35
C MET A 190 -23.27 18.04 20.31
N LYS A 191 -22.01 18.19 19.88
CA LYS A 191 -20.91 18.84 20.62
C LYS A 191 -21.26 20.29 20.92
N GLU A 192 -21.78 21.02 19.94
CA GLU A 192 -22.25 22.40 20.11
C GLU A 192 -23.39 22.49 21.14
N ALA A 193 -24.39 21.60 21.05
CA ALA A 193 -25.50 21.56 22.00
C ALA A 193 -25.07 21.18 23.43
N ILE A 194 -24.12 20.24 23.58
CA ILE A 194 -23.54 19.89 24.88
C ILE A 194 -22.82 21.11 25.48
N LYS A 195 -22.00 21.78 24.68
CA LYS A 195 -21.25 22.96 25.12
C LYS A 195 -22.20 24.08 25.59
N GLU A 196 -23.25 24.36 24.83
CA GLU A 196 -24.27 25.36 25.22
C GLU A 196 -24.95 24.98 26.56
N ALA A 197 -25.24 23.70 26.76
CA ALA A 197 -25.84 23.22 28.01
C ALA A 197 -24.87 23.33 29.20
N GLU A 198 -23.59 23.00 29.01
CA GLU A 198 -22.55 23.13 30.04
C GLU A 198 -22.35 24.59 30.47
N GLU A 199 -22.24 25.51 29.51
CA GLU A 199 -22.13 26.97 29.77
C GLU A 199 -23.36 27.49 30.52
N ARG A 200 -24.55 27.03 30.15
CA ARG A 200 -25.80 27.46 30.79
C ARG A 200 -25.96 26.96 32.22
N TRP A 201 -25.46 25.77 32.53
CA TRP A 201 -25.65 25.14 33.84
C TRP A 201 -24.43 25.24 34.76
N GLY A 202 -23.29 25.74 34.27
CA GLY A 202 -22.05 25.86 35.03
C GLY A 202 -21.37 24.51 35.28
N PHE A 203 -21.54 23.56 34.36
CA PHE A 203 -20.96 22.21 34.43
C PHE A 203 -19.92 21.98 33.33
N GLU A 204 -19.07 22.98 33.09
CA GLU A 204 -17.95 22.84 32.15
C GLU A 204 -17.12 21.57 32.48
N ASP A 205 -16.80 20.78 31.45
CA ASP A 205 -16.03 19.53 31.51
C ASP A 205 -16.70 18.32 32.21
N PHE A 206 -17.99 18.41 32.58
CA PHE A 206 -18.69 17.27 33.18
C PHE A 206 -19.17 16.24 32.16
N ILE A 207 -19.40 16.63 30.91
CA ILE A 207 -19.88 15.73 29.86
C ILE A 207 -18.74 15.44 28.89
N LYS A 208 -18.27 14.20 28.88
CA LYS A 208 -17.30 13.73 27.89
C LYS A 208 -17.96 12.78 26.91
N ILE A 209 -17.78 13.08 25.64
CA ILE A 209 -18.14 12.19 24.56
C ILE A 209 -17.15 11.02 24.53
N ASP A 210 -17.68 9.80 24.48
CA ASP A 210 -16.90 8.59 24.32
C ASP A 210 -16.39 8.48 22.88
N GLN A 211 -15.23 9.07 22.62
CA GLN A 211 -14.60 9.11 21.30
C GLN A 211 -14.28 7.70 20.78
N GLU A 212 -13.77 6.81 21.64
CA GLU A 212 -13.44 5.43 21.25
C GLU A 212 -14.68 4.65 20.79
N ARG A 213 -15.85 4.88 21.41
CA ARG A 213 -17.10 4.27 20.97
C ARG A 213 -17.56 4.82 19.61
N LEU A 214 -17.37 6.10 19.36
CA LEU A 214 -17.72 6.70 18.06
C LEU A 214 -16.83 6.17 16.94
N GLU A 215 -15.53 6.10 17.17
CA GLU A 215 -14.57 5.54 16.24
C GLU A 215 -14.91 4.08 15.89
N ARG A 216 -15.24 3.27 16.91
CA ARG A 216 -15.73 1.90 16.69
C ARG A 216 -17.03 1.86 15.90
N THR A 217 -17.94 2.80 16.14
CA THR A 217 -19.20 2.91 15.40
C THR A 217 -18.96 3.27 13.94
N VAL A 218 -18.07 4.23 13.67
CA VAL A 218 -17.67 4.61 12.30
C VAL A 218 -17.10 3.40 11.56
N ARG A 219 -16.14 2.68 12.16
CA ARG A 219 -15.54 1.49 11.55
C ARG A 219 -16.50 0.30 11.41
N ALA A 220 -17.59 0.28 12.18
CA ALA A 220 -18.63 -0.73 12.06
C ALA A 220 -19.65 -0.41 10.96
N THR A 221 -19.90 0.88 10.70
CA THR A 221 -20.87 1.36 9.71
C THR A 221 -20.27 1.45 8.31
N TRP A 222 -19.01 1.89 8.21
CA TRP A 222 -18.31 2.11 6.94
C TRP A 222 -17.04 1.28 6.85
N ASP A 223 -16.62 1.00 5.62
CA ASP A 223 -15.31 0.42 5.37
C ASP A 223 -14.28 1.56 5.31
N VAL A 224 -13.37 1.55 6.28
CA VAL A 224 -12.34 2.59 6.47
C VAL A 224 -10.97 1.93 6.36
N ILE A 225 -10.20 2.36 5.37
CA ILE A 225 -8.83 1.90 5.13
C ILE A 225 -7.87 3.09 5.20
N GLU A 226 -6.73 2.88 5.84
CA GLU A 226 -5.64 3.84 5.90
C GLU A 226 -4.65 3.53 4.77
N PHE A 227 -4.31 4.53 3.97
CA PHE A 227 -3.33 4.44 2.90
C PHE A 227 -2.75 5.84 2.64
N ASP A 228 -1.44 5.94 2.41
CA ASP A 228 -0.75 7.22 2.17
C ASP A 228 -1.03 8.28 3.25
N GLY A 229 -1.04 7.86 4.52
CA GLY A 229 -1.30 8.74 5.68
C GLY A 229 -2.71 9.36 5.71
N LYS A 230 -3.66 8.83 4.93
CA LYS A 230 -5.06 9.27 4.91
C LYS A 230 -5.99 8.10 5.15
N PHE A 231 -7.19 8.43 5.63
CA PHE A 231 -8.29 7.48 5.75
C PHE A 231 -9.25 7.63 4.59
N HIS A 232 -9.38 6.59 3.77
CA HIS A 232 -10.35 6.51 2.69
C HIS A 232 -11.58 5.75 3.18
N VAL A 233 -12.76 6.32 2.97
CA VAL A 233 -14.03 5.80 3.50
C VAL A 233 -14.95 5.39 2.37
N PHE A 234 -15.52 4.20 2.51
CA PHE A 234 -16.42 3.59 1.56
C PHE A 234 -17.71 3.14 2.24
N MET A 235 -18.82 3.20 1.50
CA MET A 235 -20.03 2.47 1.86
C MET A 235 -19.75 0.96 1.83
N ARG A 236 -20.32 0.25 2.80
CA ARG A 236 -20.27 -1.20 2.92
C ARG A 236 -21.43 -1.87 2.18
#